data_AF-A0A7X9DGE6-F1
#
_entry.id   AF-A0A7X9DGE6-F1
#
_cell.length_a   1.000
_cell.length_b   1.000
_cell.length_c   1.000
_cell.angle_alpha   90.00
_cell.angle_beta   90.00
_cell.angle_gamma   90.00
#
_symmetry.space_group_name_H-M   'P 1'
#
loop_
_entity.id
_entity.type
_entity.pdbx_description
1 polymer ?
#
loop_
_entity_poly.entity_id
_entity_poly.type
_entity_poly.pdbx_seq_one_letter_code
_entity_poly.pdbx_strand_id
1 'polypeptide(L)'
;MKNLKSYFSNLPGWRANRKIIVFESDDWGSIRMPSLKSFEELEKAGLNLRTEDAERYNLNDSLATKEDLKKLFEVITSVKDKSGNYAVFTPVAIVANPDFKKIKEADFKEYFYEPFTETLKRSHGCEKSF
;
A
#
# COMPACT_ATOMS: atom_id res chain seq x y z
N MET A 1 -18.72 -17.59 -12.06
CA MET A 1 -20.09 -17.08 -12.37
C MET A 1 -20.53 -16.18 -11.22
N LYS A 2 -20.88 -14.92 -11.46
CA LYS A 2 -21.35 -14.01 -10.39
C LYS A 2 -22.70 -14.50 -9.87
N ASN A 3 -22.85 -14.56 -8.54
CA ASN A 3 -24.01 -15.14 -7.84
C ASN A 3 -25.22 -14.18 -7.89
N LEU A 4 -26.39 -14.68 -8.29
CA LEU A 4 -27.64 -13.91 -8.34
C LEU A 4 -27.96 -13.21 -7.00
N LYS A 5 -27.60 -13.85 -5.87
CA LYS A 5 -27.79 -13.28 -4.53
C LYS A 5 -27.04 -11.97 -4.33
N SER A 6 -25.84 -11.79 -4.92
CA SER A 6 -25.09 -10.55 -4.74
C SER A 6 -25.73 -9.36 -5.49
N TYR A 7 -26.42 -9.63 -6.59
CA TYR A 7 -27.20 -8.59 -7.28
C TYR A 7 -28.39 -8.14 -6.44
N PHE A 8 -29.13 -9.09 -5.83
CA PHE A 8 -30.24 -8.77 -4.95
C PHE A 8 -29.80 -8.00 -3.69
N SER A 9 -28.67 -8.37 -3.08
CA SER A 9 -28.14 -7.64 -1.92
C SER A 9 -27.71 -6.21 -2.26
N ASN A 10 -27.35 -5.94 -3.51
CA ASN A 10 -26.93 -4.61 -3.98
C ASN A 10 -28.10 -3.72 -4.46
N LEU A 11 -29.33 -4.24 -4.55
CA LEU A 11 -30.51 -3.47 -4.97
C LEU A 11 -30.79 -2.20 -4.15
N PRO A 12 -30.70 -2.21 -2.80
CA PRO A 12 -30.89 -0.99 -2.00
C PRO A 12 -29.68 -0.04 -2.04
N GLY A 13 -28.59 -0.44 -2.70
CA GLY A 13 -27.39 0.37 -2.84
C GLY A 13 -27.64 1.64 -3.66
N TRP A 14 -26.79 2.63 -3.43
CA TRP A 14 -26.81 3.91 -4.16
C TRP A 14 -26.63 3.71 -5.67
N ARG A 15 -27.40 4.45 -6.47
CA ARG A 15 -27.33 4.42 -7.94
C ARG A 15 -27.08 5.83 -8.47
N ALA A 16 -26.27 5.91 -9.53
CA ALA A 16 -26.01 7.16 -10.22
C ALA A 16 -26.09 7.00 -11.73
N ASN A 17 -26.63 8.04 -12.38
CA ASN A 17 -26.58 8.19 -13.83
C ASN A 17 -25.22 8.72 -14.32
N ARG A 18 -24.27 8.96 -13.39
CA ARG A 18 -22.90 9.40 -13.66
C ARG A 18 -22.04 8.20 -14.06
N LYS A 19 -21.12 8.39 -14.99
CA LYS A 19 -20.02 7.44 -15.23
C LYS A 19 -18.92 7.77 -14.23
N ILE A 20 -18.61 6.83 -13.34
CA ILE A 20 -17.64 6.99 -12.26
C ILE A 20 -16.60 5.90 -12.43
N ILE A 21 -15.33 6.28 -12.36
CA ILE A 21 -14.19 5.36 -12.24
C ILE A 21 -13.69 5.51 -10.81
N VAL A 22 -13.57 4.38 -10.11
CA VAL A 22 -13.07 4.32 -8.74
C VAL A 22 -11.81 3.48 -8.76
N PHE A 23 -10.75 4.00 -8.14
CA PHE A 23 -9.54 3.26 -7.82
C PHE A 23 -9.57 2.93 -6.33
N GLU A 24 -9.30 1.67 -6.00
CA GLU A 24 -9.11 1.23 -4.62
C GLU A 24 -7.63 0.91 -4.45
N SER A 25 -6.99 1.58 -3.50
CA SER A 25 -5.58 1.42 -3.20
C SER A 25 -5.35 1.67 -1.71
N ASP A 26 -4.96 0.63 -1.00
CA ASP A 26 -4.78 0.56 0.44
C ASP A 26 -3.33 0.16 0.82
N ASP A 27 -3.08 0.05 2.12
CA ASP A 27 -1.81 -0.38 2.72
C ASP A 27 -0.56 0.45 2.35
N TRP A 28 -0.75 1.74 2.06
CA TRP A 28 0.38 2.64 1.80
C TRP A 28 1.24 2.73 3.06
N GLY A 29 2.55 2.52 2.92
CA GLY A 29 3.47 2.62 4.06
C GLY A 29 3.97 1.30 4.64
N SER A 30 3.46 0.16 4.15
CA SER A 30 3.95 -1.15 4.61
C SER A 30 5.36 -1.44 4.10
N ILE A 31 6.19 -2.04 4.95
CA ILE A 31 7.50 -2.61 4.57
C ILE A 31 7.55 -4.08 4.94
N ARG A 32 8.04 -4.90 4.02
CA ARG A 32 8.03 -6.37 4.07
C ARG A 32 9.39 -6.96 3.70
N MET A 33 9.88 -6.73 2.48
CA MET A 33 11.10 -7.33 1.93
C MET A 33 12.19 -6.26 1.76
N PRO A 34 13.28 -6.30 2.54
CA PRO A 34 14.24 -5.19 2.59
C PRO A 34 15.18 -5.14 1.38
N SER A 35 15.34 -6.24 0.64
CA SER A 35 16.19 -6.28 -0.57
C SER A 35 15.93 -7.53 -1.40
N LEU A 36 16.31 -7.48 -2.69
CA LEU A 36 16.36 -8.65 -3.56
C LEU A 36 17.30 -9.73 -3.02
N LYS A 37 18.41 -9.35 -2.37
CA LYS A 37 19.33 -10.30 -1.74
C LYS A 37 18.63 -11.11 -0.65
N SER A 38 17.88 -10.44 0.23
CA SER A 38 17.10 -11.11 1.27
C SER A 38 16.02 -12.01 0.68
N PHE A 39 15.34 -11.56 -0.37
CA PHE A 39 14.37 -12.36 -1.11
C PHE A 39 14.99 -13.68 -1.59
N GLU A 40 16.13 -13.62 -2.29
CA GLU A 40 16.81 -14.80 -2.83
C GLU A 40 17.35 -15.73 -1.74
N GLU A 41 17.86 -15.18 -0.64
CA GLU A 41 18.33 -15.98 0.50
C GLU A 41 17.18 -16.75 1.17
N LEU A 42 16.04 -16.10 1.37
CA LEU A 42 14.84 -16.72 1.94
C LEU A 42 14.24 -17.77 0.99
N GLU A 43 14.21 -17.49 -0.31
CA GLU A 43 13.80 -18.45 -1.34
C GLU A 43 14.69 -19.69 -1.35
N LYS A 44 16.03 -19.52 -1.32
CA LYS A 44 16.99 -20.63 -1.23
C LYS A 44 16.84 -21.44 0.06
N ALA A 45 16.39 -20.81 1.14
CA ALA A 45 16.07 -21.48 2.41
C ALA A 45 14.74 -22.27 2.38
N GLY A 46 14.02 -22.26 1.25
CA GLY A 46 12.79 -23.02 1.05
C GLY A 46 11.50 -22.26 1.32
N LEU A 47 11.55 -20.94 1.55
CA LEU A 47 10.34 -20.13 1.65
C LEU A 47 9.74 -19.92 0.26
N ASN A 48 8.44 -20.17 0.17
CA ASN A 48 7.69 -19.94 -1.05
C ASN A 48 7.35 -18.45 -1.20
N LEU A 49 8.17 -17.72 -1.97
CA LEU A 49 7.99 -16.30 -2.24
C LEU A 49 7.49 -16.00 -3.66
N ARG A 50 7.28 -17.03 -4.50
CA ARG A 50 6.95 -16.86 -5.93
C ARG A 50 5.56 -17.32 -6.32
N THR A 51 4.84 -18.04 -5.47
CA THR A 51 3.48 -18.46 -5.83
C THR A 51 2.44 -17.43 -5.38
N GLU A 52 1.38 -17.31 -6.15
CA GLU A 52 0.18 -16.54 -5.80
C GLU A 52 0.52 -15.08 -5.42
N ASP A 53 0.01 -14.61 -4.29
CA ASP A 53 0.12 -13.24 -3.83
C ASP A 53 1.46 -12.95 -3.15
N ALA A 54 2.28 -13.97 -2.86
CA ALA A 54 3.56 -13.75 -2.21
C ALA A 54 4.53 -12.97 -3.11
N GLU A 55 4.53 -13.25 -4.41
CA GLU A 55 5.47 -12.61 -5.34
C GLU A 55 5.19 -11.10 -5.47
N ARG A 56 3.91 -10.72 -5.63
CA ARG A 56 3.51 -9.32 -5.81
C ARG A 56 3.89 -8.43 -4.62
N TYR A 57 3.89 -8.99 -3.40
CA TYR A 57 4.16 -8.23 -2.18
C TYR A 57 5.62 -8.21 -1.76
N ASN A 58 6.44 -9.16 -2.23
CA ASN A 58 7.83 -9.29 -1.79
C ASN A 58 8.84 -8.88 -2.87
N LEU A 59 8.46 -8.83 -4.14
CA LEU A 59 9.39 -8.51 -5.22
C LEU A 59 9.61 -7.00 -5.40
N ASN A 60 8.55 -6.19 -5.30
CA ASN A 60 8.56 -4.75 -5.55
C ASN A 60 8.05 -3.98 -4.33
N ASP A 61 8.81 -4.06 -3.24
CA ASP A 61 8.46 -3.43 -1.96
C ASP A 61 9.25 -2.14 -1.74
N SER A 62 8.55 -1.01 -1.67
CA SER A 62 9.13 0.30 -1.38
C SER A 62 8.07 1.27 -0.87
N LEU A 63 8.50 2.23 -0.05
CA LEU A 63 7.68 3.36 0.36
C LEU A 63 7.58 4.40 -0.75
N ALA A 64 6.42 5.07 -0.83
CA ALA A 64 6.23 6.18 -1.75
C ALA A 64 7.06 7.39 -1.30
N THR A 65 7.98 7.83 -2.16
CA THR A 65 8.79 9.01 -1.88
C THR A 65 7.97 10.28 -2.03
N LYS A 66 8.51 11.40 -1.53
CA LYS A 66 7.90 12.71 -1.73
C LYS A 66 7.68 13.01 -3.22
N GLU A 67 8.62 12.61 -4.08
CA GLU A 67 8.53 12.88 -5.52
C GLU A 67 7.48 12.00 -6.20
N ASP A 68 7.31 10.75 -5.76
CA ASP A 68 6.24 9.87 -6.27
C ASP A 68 4.86 10.44 -5.94
N LEU A 69 4.67 10.88 -4.69
CA LEU A 69 3.43 11.52 -4.26
C LEU A 69 3.18 12.82 -5.03
N LYS A 70 4.21 13.65 -5.21
CA LYS A 70 4.10 14.88 -6.00
C LYS A 70 3.62 14.59 -7.43
N LYS A 71 4.23 13.63 -8.12
CA LYS A 71 3.84 13.23 -9.49
C LYS A 71 2.41 12.71 -9.53
N LEU A 72 2.00 11.91 -8.55
CA LEU A 72 0.61 11.46 -8.42
C LEU A 72 -0.35 12.66 -8.29
N PHE A 73 -0.04 13.60 -7.39
CA PHE A 73 -0.85 14.78 -7.16
C PHE A 73 -0.93 15.69 -8.40
N GLU A 74 0.16 15.82 -9.17
CA GLU A 74 0.17 16.51 -10.46
C GLU A 74 -0.77 15.85 -11.48
N VAL A 75 -0.77 14.52 -11.59
CA VAL A 75 -1.67 13.79 -12.51
C VAL A 75 -3.14 13.92 -12.11
N ILE A 76 -3.47 13.71 -10.83
CA ILE A 76 -4.88 13.78 -10.42
C ILE A 76 -5.45 15.21 -10.53
N THR A 77 -4.60 16.23 -10.39
CA THR A 77 -4.99 17.63 -10.58
C THR A 77 -4.92 18.09 -12.04
N SER A 78 -4.32 17.32 -12.95
CA SER A 78 -4.36 17.65 -14.39
C SER A 78 -5.70 17.32 -15.05
N VAL A 79 -6.50 16.44 -14.44
CA VAL A 79 -7.80 16.00 -14.97
C VAL A 79 -8.93 16.74 -14.25
N LYS A 80 -9.85 17.32 -15.01
CA LYS A 80 -11.04 18.02 -14.49
C LYS A 80 -12.32 17.39 -15.01
N ASP A 81 -13.33 17.31 -14.14
CA ASP A 81 -14.68 16.97 -14.56
C ASP A 81 -15.38 18.15 -15.29
N LYS A 82 -16.61 17.92 -15.76
CA LYS A 82 -17.41 18.94 -16.47
C LYS A 82 -17.73 20.19 -15.63
N SER A 83 -17.56 20.12 -14.31
CA SER A 83 -17.79 21.21 -13.37
C SER A 83 -16.46 21.87 -12.93
N GLY A 84 -15.33 21.43 -13.49
CA GLY A 84 -14.00 21.95 -13.17
C GLY A 84 -13.35 21.33 -11.93
N ASN A 85 -13.92 20.29 -11.33
CA ASN A 85 -13.36 19.63 -10.14
C ASN A 85 -12.25 18.66 -10.55
N TYR A 86 -11.17 18.61 -9.76
CA TYR A 86 -10.10 17.62 -9.93
C TYR A 86 -10.55 16.20 -9.59
N ALA A 87 -9.76 15.20 -10.02
CA ALA A 87 -9.94 13.84 -9.53
C ALA A 87 -9.68 13.78 -8.02
N VAL A 88 -10.51 13.01 -7.30
CA VAL A 88 -10.37 12.80 -5.85
C VAL A 88 -9.55 11.54 -5.62
N PHE A 89 -8.53 11.64 -4.77
CA PHE A 89 -7.70 10.53 -4.36
C PHE A 89 -7.40 10.62 -2.86
N THR A 90 -7.68 9.56 -2.12
CA THR A 90 -7.40 9.47 -0.68
C THR A 90 -6.35 8.39 -0.48
N PRO A 91 -5.07 8.73 -0.22
CA PRO A 91 -4.07 7.73 0.07
C PRO A 91 -4.36 7.13 1.45
N VAL A 92 -4.74 5.86 1.50
CA VAL A 92 -5.00 5.15 2.75
C VAL A 92 -3.70 4.50 3.20
N ALA A 93 -3.10 5.08 4.23
CA ALA A 93 -1.86 4.60 4.82
C ALA A 93 -2.09 3.76 6.07
N ILE A 94 -1.17 2.83 6.32
CA ILE A 94 -1.10 2.10 7.59
C ILE A 94 -0.72 3.04 8.73
N VAL A 95 -1.02 2.67 9.97
CA VAL A 95 -0.71 3.49 11.16
C VAL A 95 0.63 3.13 11.82
N ALA A 96 1.13 1.92 11.59
CA ALA A 96 2.33 1.41 12.26
C ALA A 96 3.01 0.31 11.45
N ASN A 97 4.33 0.20 11.60
CA ASN A 97 5.16 -0.89 11.08
C ASN A 97 5.82 -1.67 12.23
N PRO A 98 6.28 -2.91 11.99
CA PRO A 98 7.11 -3.62 12.96
C PRO A 98 8.39 -2.86 13.29
N ASP A 99 8.73 -2.75 14.57
CA ASP A 99 10.04 -2.27 15.01
C ASP A 99 11.02 -3.45 14.95
N PHE A 100 11.56 -3.71 13.76
CA PHE A 100 12.45 -4.85 13.51
C PHE A 100 13.68 -4.87 14.42
N LYS A 101 14.15 -3.70 14.86
CA LYS A 101 15.29 -3.60 15.77
C LYS A 101 14.92 -4.14 17.15
N LYS A 102 13.84 -3.66 17.75
CA LYS A 102 13.40 -4.13 19.07
C LYS A 102 12.98 -5.60 19.04
N ILE A 103 12.30 -6.04 17.98
CA ILE A 103 11.93 -7.45 17.80
C ILE A 103 13.18 -8.33 17.83
N LYS A 104 14.24 -7.92 17.13
CA LYS A 104 15.52 -8.63 17.12
C LYS A 104 16.22 -8.58 18.47
N GLU A 105 16.22 -7.43 19.15
CA GLU A 105 16.80 -7.26 20.50
C GLU A 105 16.09 -8.11 21.56
N ALA A 106 14.82 -8.45 21.34
CA ALA A 106 14.02 -9.35 22.18
C ALA A 106 14.07 -10.83 21.76
N ASP A 107 15.10 -11.24 21.00
CA ASP A 107 15.26 -12.60 20.49
C ASP A 107 14.02 -13.14 19.74
N PHE A 108 13.26 -12.27 19.07
CA PHE A 108 12.03 -12.60 18.36
C PHE A 108 10.91 -13.19 19.25
N LYS A 109 10.97 -12.98 20.58
CA LYS A 109 9.97 -13.48 21.54
C LYS A 109 8.82 -12.53 21.80
N GLU A 110 9.01 -11.25 21.48
CA GLU A 110 8.04 -10.19 21.70
C GLU A 110 7.89 -9.33 20.44
N TYR A 111 6.66 -8.90 20.16
CA TYR A 111 6.36 -8.03 19.03
C TYR A 111 6.36 -6.57 19.47
N PHE A 112 7.11 -5.76 18.73
CA PHE A 112 7.15 -4.31 18.90
C PHE A 112 6.76 -3.64 17.59
N TYR A 113 6.13 -2.47 17.69
CA TYR A 113 5.78 -1.65 16.55
C TYR A 113 6.23 -0.21 16.77
N GLU A 114 6.34 0.51 15.66
CA GLU A 114 6.55 1.95 15.64
C GLU A 114 5.46 2.63 14.79
N PRO A 115 5.13 3.90 15.07
CA PRO A 115 4.32 4.69 14.15
C PRO A 115 4.95 4.70 12.75
N PHE A 116 4.17 4.55 11.69
CA PHE A 116 4.72 4.47 10.33
C PHE A 116 5.50 5.75 9.95
N THR A 117 5.18 6.90 10.57
CA THR A 117 5.92 8.16 10.41
C THR A 117 7.37 8.06 10.87
N GLU A 118 7.69 7.18 11.83
CA GLU A 118 9.07 6.91 12.23
C GLU A 118 9.80 6.06 11.18
N THR A 119 9.10 5.16 10.50
CA THR A 119 9.63 4.42 9.36
C THR A 119 10.01 5.39 8.22
N LEU A 120 9.13 6.34 7.89
CA LEU A 120 9.37 7.33 6.82
C LEU A 120 10.64 8.15 7.03
N LYS A 121 10.94 8.55 8.28
CA LYS A 121 12.15 9.32 8.61
C LYS A 121 13.46 8.58 8.31
N ARG A 122 13.42 7.25 8.24
CA ARG A 122 14.61 6.40 8.02
C ARG A 122 14.66 5.84 6.60
N SER A 123 13.63 6.03 5.80
CA SER A 123 13.57 5.58 4.42
C SER A 123 13.96 6.70 3.47
N HIS A 124 14.98 6.45 2.66
CA HIS A 124 15.56 7.45 1.76
C HIS A 124 14.51 8.05 0.82
N GLY A 125 14.40 9.38 0.81
CA GLY A 125 13.46 10.12 -0.04
C GLY A 125 12.01 10.15 0.47
N CYS A 126 11.73 9.49 1.59
CA CYS A 126 10.40 9.38 2.20
C CYS A 126 10.22 10.28 3.43
N GLU A 127 11.28 10.98 3.85
CA GLU A 127 11.34 11.70 5.12
C GLU A 127 10.32 12.86 5.22
N LYS A 128 9.76 13.26 4.06
CA LYS A 128 8.76 14.32 3.90
C LYS A 128 7.53 13.86 3.11
N SER A 129 7.23 12.56 3.14
CA SER A 129 6.07 11.97 2.45
C SER A 129 4.76 12.06 3.24
N PHE A 130 4.79 12.50 4.50
CA PHE A 130 3.61 12.62 5.37
C PHE A 130 3.59 13.95 6.12
#